data_AF-A0A7C6AHX9-F1
#
_entry.id   AF-A0A7C6AHX9-F1
#
_cell.length_a   1.000
_cell.length_b   1.000
_cell.length_c   1.000
_cell.angle_alpha   90.00
_cell.angle_beta   90.00
_cell.angle_gamma   90.00
#
_symmetry.space_group_name_H-M   'P 1'
#
loop_
_entity.id
_entity.type
_entity.pdbx_description
1 polymer ?
#
loop_
_entity_poly.entity_id
_entity_poly.type
_entity_poly.pdbx_seq_one_letter_code
_entity_poly.pdbx_strand_id
1 'polypeptide(L)'
;VRHRRVAFWALRRIMEAGARGGEIEISGKLTSARHRTEKYTAGIMPKSGDPALKYVKVGKASILLKPGVYGIKVKIYPPDAPMPEEIEVVAPESGRVEVIEVGEGSEGTEGEE
;
A
#
# COMPACT_ATOMS: atom_id res chain seq x y z
N VAL A 1 -20.51 -20.02 15.41
CA VAL A 1 -19.29 -19.22 15.71
C VAL A 1 -19.62 -17.74 15.54
N ARG A 2 -19.21 -16.86 16.47
CA ARG A 2 -19.54 -15.42 16.41
C ARG A 2 -18.73 -14.75 15.29
N HIS A 3 -19.40 -14.08 14.35
CA HIS A 3 -18.78 -13.48 13.14
C HIS A 3 -17.58 -12.56 13.45
N ARG A 4 -17.65 -11.81 14.57
CA ARG A 4 -16.55 -10.96 15.07
C ARG A 4 -15.25 -11.73 15.30
N ARG A 5 -15.32 -12.91 15.95
CA ARG A 5 -14.13 -13.70 16.26
C ARG A 5 -13.43 -14.17 14.99
N VAL A 6 -14.21 -14.63 14.01
CA VAL A 6 -13.69 -15.09 12.72
C VAL A 6 -13.07 -13.92 11.93
N ALA A 7 -13.71 -12.75 11.94
CA ALA A 7 -13.18 -11.56 11.28
C ALA A 7 -11.81 -11.13 11.83
N PHE A 8 -11.66 -11.07 13.15
CA PHE A 8 -10.38 -10.74 13.78
C PHE A 8 -9.32 -11.83 13.58
N TRP A 9 -9.71 -13.10 13.60
CA TRP A 9 -8.79 -14.20 13.29
C TRP A 9 -8.28 -14.13 11.84
N ALA A 10 -9.17 -13.88 10.88
CA ALA A 10 -8.79 -13.71 9.48
C ALA A 10 -7.92 -12.47 9.26
N LEU A 11 -8.24 -11.35 9.90
CA LEU A 11 -7.42 -10.13 9.84
C LEU A 11 -6.01 -10.35 10.37
N ARG A 12 -5.87 -11.02 11.52
CA ARG A 12 -4.55 -11.35 12.09
C ARG A 12 -3.75 -12.22 11.12
N ARG A 13 -4.38 -13.23 10.53
CA ARG A 13 -3.72 -14.11 9.55
C ARG A 13 -3.26 -13.35 8.30
N ILE A 14 -4.03 -12.37 7.84
CA ILE A 14 -3.64 -11.51 6.70
C ILE A 14 -2.42 -10.65 7.07
N MET A 15 -2.39 -10.07 8.27
CA MET A 15 -1.24 -9.29 8.74
C MET A 15 -0.01 -10.16 9.00
N GLU A 16 -0.17 -11.36 9.56
CA GLU A 16 0.92 -12.34 9.76
C GLU A 16 1.55 -12.78 8.43
N ALA A 17 0.77 -12.81 7.35
CA ALA A 17 1.27 -13.07 6.00
C ALA A 17 2.06 -11.89 5.40
N GLY A 18 2.28 -10.81 6.16
CA GLY A 18 3.04 -9.64 5.73
C GLY A 18 2.24 -8.61 4.93
N ALA A 19 0.91 -8.68 4.93
CA ALA A 19 0.12 -7.63 4.30
C ALA A 19 0.26 -6.29 5.05
N ARG A 20 0.40 -5.18 4.30
CA ARG A 20 0.52 -3.82 4.85
C ARG A 20 -0.81 -3.32 5.42
N GLY A 21 -1.91 -3.81 4.87
CA GLY A 21 -3.23 -3.58 5.42
C GLY A 21 -4.29 -4.51 4.86
N GLY A 22 -5.36 -4.65 5.63
CA GLY A 22 -6.48 -5.52 5.32
C GLY A 22 -7.79 -4.90 5.80
N GLU A 23 -8.82 -5.02 4.97
CA GLU A 23 -10.19 -4.60 5.28
C GLU A 23 -11.13 -5.76 4.99
N ILE A 24 -11.91 -6.17 5.99
CA ILE A 24 -12.95 -7.18 5.85
C ILE A 24 -14.30 -6.52 6.15
N GLU A 25 -15.20 -6.57 5.19
CA GLU A 25 -16.57 -6.09 5.29
C GLU A 25 -17.51 -7.29 5.24
N ILE A 26 -18.31 -7.48 6.29
CA ILE A 26 -19.32 -8.53 6.39
C ILE A 26 -20.69 -7.85 6.38
N SER A 27 -21.51 -8.17 5.40
CA SER A 27 -22.87 -7.67 5.24
C SER A 27 -23.90 -8.79 5.37
N GLY A 28 -25.03 -8.49 6.01
CA GLY A 28 -26.12 -9.43 6.19
C GLY A 28 -26.87 -9.26 7.50
N LYS A 29 -27.61 -10.28 7.92
CA LYS A 29 -28.41 -10.28 9.16
C LYS A 29 -27.57 -10.67 10.39
N LEU A 30 -26.55 -9.86 10.71
CA LEU A 30 -25.48 -10.23 11.66
C LEU A 30 -25.94 -10.47 13.11
N THR A 31 -26.68 -9.53 13.70
CA THR A 31 -27.12 -9.58 15.12
C THR A 31 -28.63 -9.53 15.27
N SER A 32 -29.32 -8.93 14.30
CA SER A 32 -30.78 -8.79 14.28
C SER A 32 -31.30 -9.26 12.92
N ALA A 33 -32.62 -9.36 12.77
CA ALA A 33 -33.27 -9.68 11.50
C ALA A 33 -33.09 -8.59 10.42
N ARG A 34 -32.52 -7.42 10.78
CA ARG A 34 -32.19 -6.33 9.86
C ARG A 34 -30.80 -6.49 9.25
N HIS A 35 -30.66 -6.02 8.01
CA HIS A 35 -29.36 -5.94 7.35
C HIS A 35 -28.44 -4.96 8.08
N ARG A 36 -27.21 -5.41 8.39
CA ARG A 36 -26.14 -4.58 8.93
C ARG A 36 -24.83 -4.95 8.23
N THR A 37 -23.99 -3.95 8.04
CA THR A 37 -22.63 -4.13 7.55
C THR A 37 -21.66 -3.80 8.68
N GLU A 38 -20.78 -4.75 9.02
CA GLU A 38 -19.65 -4.51 9.92
C GLU A 38 -18.36 -4.53 9.12
N LYS A 39 -17.52 -3.52 9.34
CA LYS A 39 -16.22 -3.37 8.72
C LYS A 39 -15.14 -3.51 9.78
N TYR A 40 -14.16 -4.35 9.48
CA TYR A 40 -12.99 -4.58 10.31
C TYR A 40 -11.77 -4.18 9.48
N THR A 41 -10.90 -3.35 10.04
CA THR A 41 -9.74 -2.80 9.33
C THR A 41 -8.50 -2.98 10.19
N ALA A 42 -7.36 -3.24 9.56
CA ALA A 42 -6.06 -3.20 10.20
C ALA A 42 -4.98 -2.77 9.20
N GLY A 43 -3.96 -2.08 9.68
CA GLY A 43 -2.89 -1.53 8.85
C GLY A 43 -3.35 -0.37 7.95
N ILE A 44 -2.59 -0.13 6.88
CA ILE A 44 -2.80 0.99 5.96
C ILE A 44 -3.59 0.51 4.73
N MET A 45 -4.64 1.23 4.37
CA MET A 45 -5.49 0.93 3.23
C MET A 45 -5.71 2.20 2.39
N PRO A 46 -5.03 2.36 1.23
CA PRO A 46 -5.32 3.46 0.33
C PRO A 46 -6.73 3.27 -0.26
N LYS A 47 -7.58 4.29 -0.11
CA LYS A 47 -8.95 4.29 -0.63
C LYS A 47 -9.12 5.11 -1.92
N SER A 48 -8.15 5.96 -2.21
CA SER A 48 -8.23 6.99 -3.25
C SER A 48 -7.01 6.92 -4.17
N GLY A 49 -7.21 7.34 -5.41
CA GLY A 49 -6.16 7.45 -6.42
C GLY A 49 -5.79 6.13 -7.10
N ASP A 50 -4.76 6.22 -7.93
CA ASP A 50 -4.15 5.11 -8.66
C ASP A 50 -3.67 3.93 -7.77
N PRO A 51 -3.08 4.15 -6.56
CA PRO A 51 -2.63 3.02 -5.75
C PRO A 51 -3.78 2.13 -5.25
N ALA A 52 -4.97 2.69 -5.07
CA ALA A 52 -6.15 1.92 -4.66
C ALA A 52 -6.65 0.98 -5.78
N LEU A 53 -6.42 1.33 -7.05
CA LEU A 53 -6.88 0.53 -8.19
C LEU A 53 -5.86 -0.54 -8.58
N LYS A 54 -4.56 -0.20 -8.56
CA LYS A 54 -3.49 -1.10 -9.03
C LYS A 54 -3.05 -2.12 -7.99
N TYR A 55 -2.96 -1.70 -6.73
CA TYR A 55 -2.33 -2.54 -5.70
C TYR A 55 -3.32 -3.25 -4.78
N VAL A 56 -4.51 -2.67 -4.55
CA VAL A 56 -5.49 -3.29 -3.64
C VAL A 56 -6.18 -4.46 -4.33
N LYS A 57 -5.99 -5.66 -3.78
CA LYS A 57 -6.69 -6.86 -4.23
C LYS A 57 -8.03 -6.97 -3.53
N VAL A 58 -9.11 -7.07 -4.30
CA VAL A 58 -10.48 -7.16 -3.78
C VAL A 58 -11.08 -8.54 -4.08
N GLY A 59 -11.51 -9.24 -3.04
CA GLY A 59 -12.27 -10.48 -3.13
C GLY A 59 -13.70 -10.29 -2.63
N LYS A 60 -14.68 -10.88 -3.31
CA LYS A 60 -16.09 -10.91 -2.89
C LYS A 60 -16.58 -12.35 -2.87
N ALA A 61 -17.28 -12.73 -1.81
CA ALA A 61 -17.93 -14.03 -1.70
C ALA A 61 -19.32 -13.85 -1.09
N SER A 62 -20.28 -14.66 -1.54
CA SER A 62 -21.61 -14.76 -0.97
C SER A 62 -21.80 -16.14 -0.36
N ILE A 63 -22.47 -16.20 0.80
CA ILE A 63 -22.74 -17.46 1.50
C ILE A 63 -24.21 -17.49 1.89
N LEU A 64 -24.88 -18.60 1.61
CA LEU A 64 -26.25 -18.85 2.06
C LEU A 64 -26.24 -19.49 3.45
N LEU A 65 -26.86 -18.84 4.42
CA LEU A 65 -27.15 -19.41 5.74
C LEU A 65 -28.68 -19.46 5.94
N LYS A 66 -29.14 -20.22 6.94
CA LYS A 66 -30.58 -20.31 7.28
C LYS A 66 -31.31 -18.96 7.38
N PRO A 67 -30.76 -17.90 8.01
CA PRO A 67 -31.44 -16.59 8.06
C PRO A 67 -31.42 -15.80 6.74
N GLY A 68 -30.58 -16.19 5.77
CA GLY A 68 -30.44 -15.54 4.47
C GLY A 68 -29.00 -15.53 3.93
N VAL A 69 -28.78 -14.74 2.88
CA VAL A 69 -27.47 -14.58 2.23
C VAL A 69 -26.62 -13.55 2.98
N TYR A 70 -25.34 -13.86 3.16
CA TYR A 70 -24.32 -12.97 3.70
C TYR A 70 -23.31 -12.64 2.63
N GLY A 71 -22.89 -11.38 2.58
CA GLY A 71 -21.81 -10.90 1.74
C GLY A 71 -20.53 -10.77 2.55
N ILE A 72 -19.43 -11.27 2.02
CA ILE A 72 -18.09 -11.06 2.55
C ILE A 72 -17.28 -10.37 1.46
N LYS A 73 -16.74 -9.19 1.78
CA LYS A 73 -15.82 -8.45 0.92
C LYS A 73 -14.51 -8.29 1.67
N VAL A 74 -13.42 -8.74 1.05
CA VAL A 74 -12.07 -8.64 1.59
C VAL A 74 -11.25 -7.75 0.66
N LYS A 75 -10.54 -6.78 1.21
CA LYS A 75 -9.54 -5.98 0.52
C LYS A 75 -8.20 -6.17 1.20
N ILE A 76 -7.17 -6.47 0.42
CA ILE A 76 -5.82 -6.70 0.91
C ILE A 76 -4.89 -5.74 0.17
N TYR A 77 -4.08 -5.02 0.92
CA TYR A 77 -2.98 -4.21 0.41
C TYR A 77 -1.67 -5.00 0.59
N PRO A 78 -1.06 -5.49 -0.51
CA PRO A 78 0.07 -6.41 -0.46
C PRO A 78 1.36 -5.73 0.05
N PRO A 79 2.35 -6.52 0.53
CA PRO A 79 3.67 -6.02 0.96
C PRO A 79 4.43 -5.29 -0.15
N ASP A 80 4.26 -5.74 -1.38
CA ASP A 80 5.00 -5.28 -2.57
C ASP A 80 4.56 -3.89 -3.08
N ALA A 81 3.46 -3.36 -2.53
CA ALA A 81 2.96 -2.07 -2.98
C ALA A 81 3.72 -0.92 -2.31
N PRO A 82 4.22 0.07 -3.08
CA PRO A 82 4.96 1.19 -2.54
C PRO A 82 4.07 2.06 -1.65
N MET A 83 4.58 2.50 -0.51
CA MET A 83 3.90 3.51 0.29
C MET A 83 3.86 4.80 -0.53
N PRO A 84 2.71 5.49 -0.62
CA PRO A 84 2.69 6.81 -1.24
C PRO A 84 3.58 7.83 -0.52
N GLU A 85 4.01 7.54 0.72
CA GLU A 85 4.89 8.39 1.53
C GLU A 85 6.37 8.01 1.44
N GLU A 86 6.72 6.85 0.90
CA GLU A 86 8.10 6.34 0.89
C GLU A 86 8.72 6.61 -0.48
N ILE A 87 9.40 7.74 -0.59
CA ILE A 87 10.19 8.11 -1.75
C ILE A 87 11.59 7.56 -1.51
N GLU A 88 11.98 6.53 -2.26
CA GLU A 88 13.38 6.11 -2.32
C GLU A 88 14.16 7.17 -3.10
N VAL A 89 14.80 8.09 -2.37
CA VAL A 89 15.76 9.02 -2.96
C VAL A 89 17.01 8.22 -3.29
N VAL A 90 17.11 7.75 -4.53
CA VAL A 90 18.36 7.22 -5.06
C VAL A 90 19.34 8.39 -5.11
N ALA A 91 20.28 8.41 -4.16
CA ALA A 91 21.38 9.36 -4.20
C ALA A 91 22.12 9.17 -5.53
N PRO A 92 22.34 10.23 -6.32
CA PRO A 92 23.11 10.08 -7.54
C PRO A 92 24.50 9.56 -7.16
N GLU A 93 24.88 8.44 -7.75
CA GLU A 93 26.25 7.96 -7.71
C GLU A 93 27.12 9.12 -8.16
N SER A 94 28.05 9.54 -7.30
CA SER A 94 29.01 10.60 -7.59
C SER A 94 29.70 10.29 -8.91
N GLY A 95 29.18 10.90 -9.98
CA GLY A 95 29.85 10.95 -11.27
C GLY A 95 31.17 11.64 -11.02
N ARG A 96 32.25 10.87 -11.16
CA ARG A 96 33.63 11.36 -11.25
C ARG A 96 33.63 12.67 -12.02
N VAL A 97 33.95 13.75 -11.33
CA VAL A 97 34.47 14.94 -12.00
C VAL A 97 35.82 14.51 -12.55
N GLU A 98 35.90 14.25 -13.85
CA GLU A 98 37.19 14.23 -14.55
C GLU A 98 37.76 15.64 -14.42
N VAL A 99 38.72 15.78 -13.51
CA VAL A 99 39.58 16.95 -13.44
C VAL A 99 40.42 16.93 -14.70
N ILE A 100 40.05 17.74 -15.68
CA ILE A 100 40.91 18.03 -16.83
C ILE A 100 42.05 18.88 -16.29
N GLU A 101 43.21 18.27 -16.05
CA GLU A 101 44.46 19.00 -15.86
C GLU A 101 44.78 19.75 -17.16
N VAL A 102 44.50 21.05 -17.18
CA VAL A 102 45.09 21.96 -18.15
C VAL A 102 46.47 22.33 -17.62
N GLY A 103 47.49 21.60 -18.10
CA GLY A 103 48.89 21.88 -17.86
C GLY A 103 49.34 23.21 -18.49
N GLU A 104 50.31 23.83 -17.82
CA GLU A 104 50.89 25.15 -18.05
C GLU A 104 51.47 25.38 -19.46
N GLY A 105 51.36 26.62 -19.91
CA GLY A 105 52.08 27.19 -21.05
C GLY A 105 52.03 28.72 -21.00
N SER A 106 53.11 29.30 -20.48
CA SER A 106 53.41 30.73 -20.31
C SER A 106 53.56 31.53 -21.62
N GLU A 107 53.61 32.86 -21.45
CA GLU A 107 54.02 33.97 -22.37
C GLU A 107 52.82 34.77 -22.95
N GLY A 108 52.69 36.10 -22.80
CA GLY A 108 53.50 37.13 -22.16
C GLY A 108 52.81 38.51 -22.29
N THR A 109 53.30 39.48 -21.51
CA THR A 109 53.32 40.95 -21.72
C THR A 109 52.02 41.77 -21.85
N GLU A 110 51.78 42.57 -20.80
CA GLU A 110 51.59 44.04 -20.79
C GLU A 110 50.95 44.77 -21.99
N GLY A 111 49.95 45.62 -21.68
CA GLY A 111 49.91 46.99 -22.23
C GLY A 111 48.67 47.41 -23.05
N GLU A 112 47.89 48.32 -22.43
CA GLU A 112 47.30 49.57 -22.96
C GLU A 112 46.33 49.65 -24.16
N GLU A 113 45.38 50.59 -23.96
CA GLU A 113 44.37 51.23 -24.84
C GLU A 113 43.04 50.52 -25.17
#